data_AF-A0A7M3TCW0-F1
#
_entry.id   AF-A0A7M3TCW0-F1
#
_cell.length_a   1.000
_cell.length_b   1.000
_cell.length_c   1.000
_cell.angle_alpha   90.00
_cell.angle_beta   90.00
_cell.angle_gamma   90.00
#
_symmetry.space_group_name_H-M   'P 1'
#
loop_
_entity.id
_entity.type
_entity.pdbx_description
1 polymer ?
#
loop_
_entity_poly.entity_id
_entity_poly.type
_entity_poly.pdbx_seq_one_letter_code
_entity_poly.pdbx_strand_id
1 'polypeptide(L)'
;MEIKKISEKLANQNLDQLAKSLGYKTTESFQKTLDKFNQSETLKDWLWDGGYDLVNTSTEFVTKLANALNIDITQSMNVAVKYNSLTKKLKDSYIYAITDYKRNTETVFQMMHDNNKRKIPLYADDLLFKTKQEVIDTISKKVVHHYEKNREAVKGNILYYEVYLLTEKYICHIDGSFKEPIGWFN
;
A
#
# COMPACT_ATOMS: atom_id res chain seq x y z
N MET A 1 4.95 -3.40 -16.78
CA MET A 1 5.62 -3.07 -18.07
C MET A 1 7.04 -3.63 -18.15
N GLU A 2 7.81 -3.74 -17.06
CA GLU A 2 9.20 -4.24 -17.13
C GLU A 2 9.36 -5.76 -17.01
N ILE A 3 8.50 -6.45 -16.26
CA ILE A 3 8.56 -7.93 -16.13
C ILE A 3 8.45 -8.57 -17.52
N LYS A 4 7.50 -8.12 -18.37
CA LYS A 4 7.38 -8.61 -19.75
C LYS A 4 8.65 -8.43 -20.59
N LYS A 5 9.33 -7.28 -20.50
CA LYS A 5 10.61 -7.03 -21.22
C LYS A 5 11.72 -7.96 -20.72
N ILE A 6 11.76 -8.25 -19.42
CA ILE A 6 12.70 -9.20 -18.82
C ILE A 6 12.39 -10.62 -19.33
N SER A 7 11.12 -11.03 -19.33
CA SER A 7 10.67 -12.34 -19.84
C SER A 7 10.96 -12.52 -21.34
N GLU A 8 10.83 -11.47 -22.16
CA GLU A 8 11.16 -11.49 -23.58
C GLU A 8 12.66 -11.66 -23.84
N LYS A 9 13.51 -10.94 -23.09
CA LYS A 9 14.98 -11.09 -23.21
C LYS A 9 15.49 -12.44 -22.69
N LEU A 10 14.77 -13.05 -21.74
CA LEU A 10 15.09 -14.36 -21.19
C LEU A 10 14.95 -15.50 -22.20
N ALA A 11 14.06 -15.38 -23.18
CA ALA A 11 13.80 -16.44 -24.17
C ALA A 11 15.04 -16.83 -25.00
N ASN A 12 16.04 -15.94 -25.08
CA ASN A 12 17.26 -16.15 -25.87
C ASN A 12 18.50 -16.47 -25.00
N GLN A 13 18.33 -16.72 -23.70
CA GLN A 13 19.44 -16.93 -22.77
C GLN A 13 19.64 -18.40 -22.41
N ASN A 14 20.89 -18.77 -22.11
CA ASN A 14 21.20 -20.06 -21.52
C ASN A 14 20.84 -20.04 -20.03
N LEU A 15 19.75 -20.72 -19.65
CA LEU A 15 19.23 -20.73 -18.28
C LEU A 15 20.22 -21.31 -17.27
N ASP A 16 21.06 -22.27 -17.65
CA ASP A 16 22.06 -22.86 -16.74
C ASP A 16 23.17 -21.87 -16.40
N GLN A 17 23.64 -21.10 -17.40
CA GLN A 17 24.64 -20.05 -17.18
C GLN A 17 24.04 -18.91 -16.36
N LEU A 18 22.80 -18.53 -16.65
CA LEU A 18 22.09 -17.50 -15.92
C LEU A 18 21.86 -17.90 -14.46
N ALA A 19 21.37 -19.11 -14.21
CA ALA A 19 21.18 -19.66 -12.87
C ALA A 19 22.46 -19.57 -12.03
N LYS A 20 23.61 -19.98 -12.59
CA LYS A 20 24.91 -19.87 -11.93
C LYS A 20 25.30 -18.43 -11.63
N SER A 21 25.09 -17.51 -12.57
CA SER A 21 25.41 -16.09 -12.38
C SER A 21 24.58 -15.43 -11.25
N LEU A 22 23.36 -15.93 -11.01
CA LEU A 22 22.48 -15.48 -9.93
C LEU A 22 22.75 -16.20 -8.59
N GLY A 23 23.66 -17.18 -8.57
CA GLY A 23 24.07 -17.91 -7.37
C GLY A 23 23.31 -19.22 -7.12
N TYR A 24 22.47 -19.66 -8.05
CA TYR A 24 21.74 -20.92 -7.91
C TYR A 24 22.64 -22.13 -8.18
N LYS A 25 22.47 -23.17 -7.36
CA LYS A 25 23.17 -24.46 -7.53
C LYS A 25 22.60 -25.29 -8.69
N THR A 26 21.31 -25.15 -8.96
CA THR A 26 20.60 -25.91 -10.00
C THR A 26 19.70 -24.99 -10.81
N THR A 27 19.52 -25.33 -12.08
CA THR A 27 18.59 -24.60 -12.97
C THR A 27 17.15 -24.76 -12.53
N GLU A 28 16.80 -25.90 -11.92
CA GLU A 28 15.45 -26.14 -11.40
C GLU A 28 15.06 -25.17 -10.28
N SER A 29 15.99 -24.86 -9.35
CA SER A 29 15.70 -23.91 -8.28
C SER A 29 15.56 -22.49 -8.81
N PHE A 30 16.41 -22.10 -9.77
CA PHE A 30 16.28 -20.84 -10.48
C PHE A 30 14.93 -20.74 -11.21
N GLN A 31 14.54 -21.79 -11.95
CA GLN A 31 13.28 -21.81 -12.71
C GLN A 31 12.07 -21.60 -11.80
N LYS A 32 12.04 -22.23 -10.62
CA LYS A 32 10.95 -22.03 -9.66
C LYS A 32 10.80 -20.57 -9.22
N THR A 33 11.91 -19.89 -8.96
CA THR A 33 11.88 -18.46 -8.62
C THR A 33 11.50 -17.61 -9.83
N LEU A 34 12.01 -17.95 -11.01
CA LEU A 34 11.68 -17.26 -12.25
C LEU A 34 10.19 -17.38 -12.61
N ASP A 35 9.58 -18.55 -12.41
CA ASP A 35 8.16 -18.76 -12.64
C ASP A 35 7.31 -17.88 -11.72
N LYS A 36 7.66 -17.79 -10.44
CA LYS A 36 7.01 -16.87 -9.49
C LYS A 36 7.19 -15.41 -9.89
N PHE A 37 8.39 -15.03 -10.34
CA PHE A 37 8.66 -13.69 -10.84
C PHE A 37 7.78 -13.36 -12.05
N ASN A 38 7.65 -14.29 -13.00
CA ASN A 38 6.82 -14.13 -14.20
C ASN A 38 5.31 -14.08 -13.89
N GLN A 39 4.87 -14.63 -12.75
CA GLN A 39 3.49 -14.51 -12.26
C GLN A 39 3.18 -13.13 -11.67
N SER A 40 4.20 -12.35 -11.31
CA SER A 40 3.99 -11.00 -10.78
C SER A 40 3.63 -10.03 -11.89
N GLU A 41 2.60 -9.20 -11.71
CA GLU A 41 2.17 -8.23 -12.72
C GLU A 41 3.13 -7.05 -12.84
N THR A 42 3.65 -6.60 -11.69
CA THR A 42 4.58 -5.49 -11.59
C THR A 42 5.75 -5.79 -10.66
N LEU A 43 6.79 -4.95 -10.76
CA LEU A 43 7.94 -5.02 -9.86
C LEU A 43 7.53 -4.73 -8.41
N LYS A 44 6.49 -3.92 -8.18
CA LYS A 44 5.98 -3.63 -6.83
C LYS A 44 5.48 -4.91 -6.17
N ASP A 45 4.69 -5.68 -6.92
CA ASP A 45 4.09 -6.94 -6.47
C ASP A 45 5.19 -7.97 -6.18
N TRP A 46 6.15 -8.10 -7.10
CA TRP A 46 7.32 -8.96 -6.87
C TRP A 46 8.11 -8.59 -5.62
N LEU A 47 8.39 -7.29 -5.41
CA LEU A 47 9.13 -6.85 -4.24
C LEU A 47 8.31 -6.98 -2.95
N TRP A 48 6.99 -7.00 -3.03
CA TRP A 48 6.09 -7.18 -1.89
C TRP A 48 5.96 -8.67 -1.50
N ASP A 49 5.74 -9.54 -2.48
CA ASP A 49 5.38 -10.96 -2.27
C ASP A 49 6.52 -11.96 -2.55
N GLY A 50 7.54 -11.58 -3.32
CA GLY A 50 8.58 -12.50 -3.82
C GLY A 50 9.47 -13.11 -2.74
N GLY A 51 9.61 -12.44 -1.59
CA GLY A 51 10.28 -12.97 -0.40
C GLY A 51 11.75 -13.37 -0.60
N TYR A 52 12.24 -14.26 0.27
CA TYR A 52 13.58 -14.87 0.18
C TYR A 52 13.44 -16.32 -0.27
N ASP A 53 14.19 -16.72 -1.30
CA ASP A 53 14.08 -18.05 -1.91
C ASP A 53 15.21 -19.03 -1.51
N LEU A 54 15.93 -18.73 -0.41
CA LEU A 54 17.14 -19.43 0.06
C LEU A 54 18.43 -19.10 -0.71
N VAL A 55 18.37 -18.30 -1.76
CA VAL A 55 19.55 -17.84 -2.53
C VAL A 55 19.57 -16.31 -2.63
N ASN A 56 18.43 -15.72 -2.95
CA ASN A 56 18.24 -14.31 -3.19
C ASN A 56 16.98 -13.81 -2.48
N THR A 57 17.02 -12.60 -1.95
CA THR A 57 15.83 -11.79 -1.70
C THR A 57 15.19 -11.36 -3.02
N SER A 58 13.92 -10.97 -3.00
CA SER A 58 13.21 -10.44 -4.17
C SER A 58 13.97 -9.30 -4.86
N THR A 59 14.56 -8.39 -4.08
CA THR A 59 15.42 -7.30 -4.57
C THR A 59 16.71 -7.78 -5.21
N GLU A 60 17.43 -8.70 -4.57
CA GLU A 60 18.68 -9.25 -5.11
C GLU A 60 18.42 -10.02 -6.40
N PHE A 61 17.36 -10.83 -6.44
CA PHE A 61 16.99 -11.63 -7.59
C PHE A 61 16.83 -10.76 -8.83
N VAL A 62 15.95 -9.76 -8.75
CA VAL A 62 15.65 -8.91 -9.91
C VAL A 62 16.82 -8.00 -10.29
N THR A 63 17.64 -7.56 -9.31
CA THR A 63 18.85 -6.76 -9.59
C THR A 63 19.90 -7.59 -10.32
N LYS A 64 20.20 -8.80 -9.84
CA LYS A 64 21.14 -9.71 -10.51
C LYS A 64 20.64 -10.13 -11.88
N LEU A 65 19.34 -10.41 -12.00
CA LEU A 65 18.70 -10.76 -13.27
C LEU A 65 18.80 -9.62 -14.29
N ALA A 66 18.47 -8.39 -13.89
CA ALA A 66 18.56 -7.22 -14.76
C ALA A 66 20.00 -6.93 -15.19
N ASN A 67 20.96 -7.06 -14.29
CA ASN A 67 22.39 -6.92 -14.59
C ASN A 67 22.85 -7.97 -15.62
N ALA A 68 22.48 -9.24 -15.43
CA ALA A 68 22.83 -10.31 -16.36
C ALA A 68 22.22 -10.10 -17.76
N LEU A 69 21.06 -9.43 -17.85
CA LEU A 69 20.36 -9.14 -19.10
C LEU A 69 20.67 -7.75 -19.69
N ASN A 70 21.57 -6.99 -19.06
CA ASN A 70 21.86 -5.60 -19.39
C ASN A 70 20.58 -4.75 -19.55
N ILE A 71 19.76 -4.73 -18.50
CA ILE A 71 18.53 -3.94 -18.40
C ILE A 71 18.71 -2.94 -17.27
N ASP A 72 18.61 -1.65 -17.59
CA ASP A 72 18.52 -0.62 -16.54
C ASP A 72 17.13 -0.65 -15.92
N ILE A 73 17.09 -0.99 -14.64
CA ILE A 73 15.87 -1.03 -13.82
C ILE A 73 15.92 0.01 -12.69
N THR A 74 16.92 0.88 -12.61
CA THR A 74 17.18 1.74 -11.45
C THR A 74 15.97 2.61 -11.12
N GLN A 75 15.37 3.25 -12.13
CA GLN A 75 14.20 4.10 -11.92
C GLN A 75 12.98 3.29 -11.46
N SER A 76 12.70 2.17 -12.11
CA SER A 76 11.55 1.31 -11.79
C SER A 76 11.68 0.66 -10.42
N MET A 77 12.89 0.27 -10.04
CA MET A 77 13.24 -0.21 -8.70
C MET A 77 12.97 0.85 -7.64
N ASN A 78 13.45 2.08 -7.86
CA ASN A 78 13.23 3.21 -6.94
C ASN A 78 11.73 3.49 -6.75
N VAL A 79 10.96 3.49 -7.84
CA VAL A 79 9.50 3.67 -7.78
C VAL A 79 8.84 2.54 -7.00
N ALA A 80 9.24 1.29 -7.23
CA ALA A 80 8.63 0.12 -6.59
C ALA A 80 8.94 0.04 -5.09
N VAL A 81 10.19 0.29 -4.70
CA VAL A 81 10.60 0.37 -3.29
C VAL A 81 9.89 1.51 -2.58
N LYS A 82 9.83 2.70 -3.19
CA LYS A 82 9.12 3.85 -2.63
C LYS A 82 7.63 3.54 -2.44
N TYR A 83 7.00 2.91 -3.43
CA TYR A 83 5.61 2.47 -3.34
C TYR A 83 5.39 1.54 -2.14
N ASN A 84 6.12 0.42 -2.07
CA ASN A 84 5.96 -0.58 -1.01
C ASN A 84 6.24 0.01 0.38
N SER A 85 7.25 0.86 0.50
CA SER A 85 7.57 1.56 1.75
C SER A 85 6.43 2.48 2.20
N LEU A 86 5.90 3.30 1.30
CA LEU A 86 4.79 4.19 1.63
C LEU A 86 3.49 3.41 1.93
N THR A 87 3.17 2.38 1.15
CA THR A 87 2.04 1.46 1.43
C THR A 87 2.13 0.88 2.84
N LYS A 88 3.32 0.43 3.25
CA LYS A 88 3.54 -0.11 4.60
C LYS A 88 3.38 0.94 5.70
N LYS A 89 3.76 2.20 5.45
CA LYS A 89 3.54 3.31 6.39
C LYS A 89 2.06 3.72 6.46
N LEU A 90 1.36 3.65 5.34
CA LEU A 90 -0.04 4.06 5.21
C LEU A 90 -1.04 3.01 5.70
N LYS A 91 -0.63 1.75 5.89
CA LYS A 91 -1.52 0.66 6.36
C LYS A 91 -2.28 0.98 7.64
N ASP A 92 -1.71 1.84 8.48
CA ASP A 92 -2.25 2.25 9.78
C ASP A 92 -2.99 3.59 9.70
N SER A 93 -3.13 4.18 8.50
CA SER A 93 -3.89 5.41 8.26
C SER A 93 -5.39 5.10 8.15
N TYR A 94 -6.20 5.93 8.79
CA TYR A 94 -7.66 5.78 8.80
C TYR A 94 -8.33 7.11 9.15
N ILE A 95 -9.63 7.16 8.90
CA ILE A 95 -10.50 8.23 9.36
C ILE A 95 -11.41 7.66 10.44
N TYR A 96 -11.66 8.42 11.49
CA TYR A 96 -12.52 8.01 12.60
C TYR A 96 -13.58 9.07 12.89
N ALA A 97 -14.85 8.67 12.87
CA ALA A 97 -15.96 9.53 13.23
C ALA A 97 -15.97 9.77 14.74
N ILE A 98 -15.91 11.04 15.18
CA ILE A 98 -16.07 11.43 16.58
C ILE A 98 -17.52 11.77 16.86
N THR A 99 -18.05 11.22 17.96
CA THR A 99 -19.45 11.34 18.34
C THR A 99 -19.61 11.89 19.75
N ASP A 100 -20.77 12.46 20.04
CA ASP A 100 -21.18 12.88 21.39
C ASP A 100 -21.64 11.73 22.31
N TYR A 101 -21.71 10.50 21.76
CA TYR A 101 -22.16 9.32 22.48
C TYR A 101 -21.33 9.01 23.74
N LYS A 102 -22.04 8.75 24.85
CA LYS A 102 -21.47 8.30 26.12
C LYS A 102 -22.04 6.92 26.45
N ARG A 103 -21.15 5.94 26.63
CA ARG A 103 -21.52 4.56 26.98
C ARG A 103 -22.21 4.53 28.35
N ASN A 104 -23.26 3.73 28.47
CA ASN A 104 -23.94 3.51 29.75
C ASN A 104 -24.02 2.01 30.06
N THR A 105 -24.76 1.24 29.25
CA THR A 105 -25.12 -0.15 29.54
C THR A 105 -24.64 -1.15 28.47
N GLU A 106 -24.01 -0.66 27.41
CA GLU A 106 -23.78 -1.46 26.21
C GLU A 106 -22.63 -2.44 26.39
N THR A 107 -22.80 -3.60 25.76
CA THR A 107 -21.83 -4.70 25.84
C THR A 107 -20.58 -4.38 25.01
N VAL A 108 -19.48 -5.11 25.29
CA VAL A 108 -18.23 -4.99 24.52
C VAL A 108 -18.46 -5.27 23.03
N PHE A 109 -19.29 -6.25 22.68
CA PHE A 109 -19.61 -6.57 21.27
C PHE A 109 -20.35 -5.44 20.57
N GLN A 110 -21.32 -4.81 21.24
CA GLN A 110 -22.02 -3.65 20.68
C GLN A 110 -21.08 -2.47 20.47
N MET A 111 -20.12 -2.26 21.38
CA MET A 111 -19.09 -1.24 21.24
C MET A 111 -18.13 -1.54 20.08
N MET A 112 -17.71 -2.79 19.90
CA MET A 112 -16.85 -3.19 18.79
C MET A 112 -17.55 -2.99 17.43
N HIS A 113 -18.83 -3.34 17.35
CA HIS A 113 -19.62 -3.15 16.14
C HIS A 113 -19.80 -1.67 15.79
N ASP A 114 -20.10 -0.81 16.78
CA ASP A 114 -20.16 0.65 16.57
C ASP A 114 -18.80 1.23 16.17
N ASN A 115 -17.72 0.77 16.80
CA ASN A 115 -16.37 1.21 16.46
C ASN A 115 -16.01 0.90 14.99
N ASN A 116 -16.41 -0.26 14.48
CA ASN A 116 -16.21 -0.62 13.07
C ASN A 116 -17.02 0.28 12.14
N LYS A 117 -18.24 0.68 12.52
CA LYS A 117 -19.05 1.65 11.75
C LYS A 117 -18.47 3.06 11.74
N ARG A 118 -17.65 3.42 12.73
CA ARG A 118 -17.03 4.75 12.84
C ARG A 118 -15.70 4.86 12.10
N LYS A 119 -15.08 3.73 11.76
CA LYS A 119 -13.74 3.68 11.17
C LYS A 119 -13.81 3.52 9.66
N ILE A 120 -13.13 4.41 8.94
CA ILE A 120 -12.96 4.35 7.48
C ILE A 120 -11.48 4.07 7.20
N PRO A 121 -11.12 2.94 6.57
CA PRO A 121 -9.73 2.69 6.18
C PRO A 121 -9.29 3.65 5.07
N LEU A 122 -8.02 4.08 5.13
CA LEU A 122 -7.35 4.77 4.02
C LEU A 122 -6.36 3.80 3.38
N TYR A 123 -6.54 3.52 2.08
CA TYR A 123 -5.67 2.63 1.34
C TYR A 123 -4.56 3.38 0.62
N ALA A 124 -3.53 2.64 0.22
CA ALA A 124 -2.42 3.19 -0.56
C ALA A 124 -2.92 3.92 -1.83
N ASP A 125 -3.87 3.35 -2.56
CA ASP A 125 -4.45 3.96 -3.77
C ASP A 125 -5.23 5.26 -3.48
N ASP A 126 -5.68 5.45 -2.24
CA ASP A 126 -6.33 6.69 -1.84
C ASP A 126 -5.33 7.86 -1.74
N LEU A 127 -4.03 7.58 -1.59
CA LEU A 127 -3.04 8.53 -1.09
C LEU A 127 -1.74 8.61 -1.93
N LEU A 128 -1.30 7.52 -2.54
CA LEU A 128 -0.02 7.45 -3.22
C LEU A 128 -0.04 8.19 -4.56
N PHE A 129 1.08 8.88 -4.84
CA PHE A 129 1.30 9.67 -6.05
C PHE A 129 0.28 10.78 -6.30
N LYS A 130 -0.52 11.12 -5.28
CA LYS A 130 -1.42 12.24 -5.29
C LYS A 130 -0.75 13.48 -4.71
N THR A 131 -1.10 14.62 -5.27
CA THR A 131 -0.81 15.91 -4.67
C THR A 131 -1.55 16.07 -3.35
N LYS A 132 -1.11 17.02 -2.53
CA LYS A 132 -1.77 17.39 -1.28
C LYS A 132 -3.27 17.66 -1.49
N GLN A 133 -3.62 18.41 -2.53
CA GLN A 133 -5.01 18.75 -2.79
C GLN A 133 -5.84 17.51 -3.16
N GLU A 134 -5.30 16.62 -3.99
CA GLU A 134 -5.99 15.38 -4.36
C GLU A 134 -6.19 14.44 -3.15
N VAL A 135 -5.24 14.40 -2.22
CA VAL A 135 -5.38 13.66 -0.95
C VAL A 135 -6.51 14.27 -0.11
N ILE A 136 -6.50 15.60 0.07
CA ILE A 136 -7.55 16.34 0.78
C ILE A 136 -8.92 16.06 0.15
N ASP A 137 -9.05 16.24 -1.16
CA ASP A 137 -10.30 16.02 -1.89
C ASP A 137 -10.79 14.56 -1.77
N THR A 138 -9.86 13.60 -1.80
CA THR A 138 -10.19 12.18 -1.61
C THR A 138 -10.77 11.93 -0.21
N ILE A 139 -10.13 12.47 0.83
CA ILE A 139 -10.58 12.32 2.21
C ILE A 139 -11.91 13.05 2.44
N SER A 140 -12.06 14.27 1.95
CA SER A 140 -13.30 15.06 2.03
C SER A 140 -14.47 14.28 1.44
N LYS A 141 -14.30 13.69 0.25
CA LYS A 141 -15.33 12.86 -0.40
C LYS A 141 -15.71 11.64 0.43
N LYS A 142 -14.72 10.95 1.03
CA LYS A 142 -14.98 9.80 1.91
C LYS A 142 -15.74 10.21 3.17
N VAL A 143 -15.37 11.34 3.79
CA VAL A 143 -16.02 11.88 4.97
C VAL A 143 -17.49 12.20 4.70
N VAL A 144 -17.76 12.99 3.65
CA VAL A 144 -19.13 13.37 3.26
C VAL A 144 -19.97 12.12 2.98
N HIS A 145 -19.46 11.22 2.14
CA HIS A 145 -20.15 9.98 1.79
C HIS A 145 -20.46 9.12 3.03
N HIS A 146 -19.48 8.98 3.93
CA HIS A 146 -19.66 8.19 5.13
C HIS A 146 -20.68 8.82 6.08
N TYR A 147 -20.64 10.15 6.27
CA TYR A 147 -21.60 10.87 7.10
C TYR A 147 -23.03 10.70 6.58
N GLU A 148 -23.26 10.91 5.29
CA GLU A 148 -24.56 10.73 4.65
C GLU A 148 -25.13 9.33 4.86
N LYS A 149 -24.28 8.31 4.77
CA LYS A 149 -24.69 6.90 4.88
C LYS A 149 -24.86 6.42 6.32
N ASN A 150 -24.08 6.93 7.27
CA ASN A 150 -23.94 6.32 8.59
C ASN A 150 -24.38 7.19 9.78
N ARG A 151 -24.76 8.46 9.57
CA ARG A 151 -25.12 9.37 10.68
C ARG A 151 -26.22 8.85 11.62
N GLU A 152 -27.12 8.00 11.12
CA GLU A 152 -28.18 7.37 11.92
C GLU A 152 -27.83 5.95 12.40
N ALA A 153 -26.80 5.34 11.81
CA ALA A 153 -26.39 3.97 12.09
C ALA A 153 -25.29 3.87 13.16
N VAL A 154 -24.54 4.95 13.36
CA VAL A 154 -23.55 5.14 14.42
C VAL A 154 -24.24 5.63 15.68
N LYS A 155 -23.75 5.24 16.85
CA LYS A 155 -24.27 5.73 18.13
C LYS A 155 -23.87 7.19 18.37
N GLY A 156 -24.86 8.02 18.69
CA GLY A 156 -24.70 9.46 18.90
C GLY A 156 -24.57 10.26 17.61
N ASN A 157 -24.53 11.59 17.74
CA ASN A 157 -24.34 12.48 16.62
C ASN A 157 -22.87 12.56 16.25
N ILE A 158 -22.56 12.40 14.96
CA ILE A 158 -21.21 12.61 14.45
C ILE A 158 -20.91 14.12 14.46
N LEU A 159 -19.89 14.51 15.21
CA LEU A 159 -19.48 15.91 15.41
C LEU A 159 -18.45 16.34 14.35
N TYR A 160 -17.45 15.48 14.11
CA TYR A 160 -16.37 15.68 13.15
C TYR A 160 -15.63 14.36 12.94
N TYR A 161 -14.64 14.37 12.05
CA TYR A 161 -13.78 13.24 11.75
C TYR A 161 -12.33 13.54 12.12
N GLU A 162 -11.68 12.58 12.76
CA GLU A 162 -10.24 12.58 12.96
C GLU A 162 -9.59 11.76 11.87
N VAL A 163 -8.70 12.40 11.11
CA VAL A 163 -7.95 11.79 10.01
C VAL A 163 -6.55 11.48 10.53
N TYR A 164 -6.23 10.20 10.65
CA TYR A 164 -4.91 9.71 11.00
C TYR A 164 -4.19 9.36 9.70
N LEU A 165 -3.23 10.20 9.32
CA LEU A 165 -2.45 10.04 8.10
C LEU A 165 -0.98 9.95 8.46
N LEU A 166 -0.37 8.78 8.26
CA LEU A 166 0.99 8.49 8.70
C LEU A 166 1.14 8.75 10.21
N THR A 167 1.97 9.71 10.62
CA THR A 167 2.18 10.10 12.02
C THR A 167 1.34 11.30 12.44
N GLU A 168 0.58 11.88 11.51
CA GLU A 168 -0.13 13.13 11.70
C GLU A 168 -1.62 12.89 11.95
N LYS A 169 -2.23 13.82 12.69
CA LYS A 169 -3.66 13.83 12.99
C LYS A 169 -4.28 15.13 12.51
N TYR A 170 -5.36 15.02 11.76
CA TYR A 170 -6.10 16.17 11.24
C TYR A 170 -7.58 16.10 11.60
N ILE A 171 -8.26 17.25 11.54
CA ILE A 171 -9.69 17.35 11.75
C ILE A 171 -10.35 17.68 10.41
N CYS A 172 -11.31 16.84 10.02
CA CYS A 172 -12.19 17.06 8.88
C CYS A 172 -13.63 17.19 9.39
N HIS A 173 -14.31 18.25 9.01
CA HIS A 173 -15.70 18.48 9.37
C HIS A 173 -16.63 17.61 8.51
N ILE A 174 -17.88 17.49 8.96
CA ILE A 174 -18.90 16.64 8.31
C ILE A 174 -19.21 17.06 6.86
N ASP A 175 -18.92 18.32 6.50
CA ASP A 175 -19.04 18.87 5.16
C ASP A 175 -17.80 18.62 4.27
N GLY A 176 -16.78 17.93 4.81
CA GLY A 176 -15.53 17.64 4.13
C GLY A 176 -14.48 18.74 4.24
N SER A 177 -14.75 19.85 4.94
CA SER A 177 -13.76 20.92 5.13
C SER A 177 -12.69 20.55 6.17
N PHE A 178 -11.46 21.00 5.98
CA PHE A 178 -10.35 20.83 6.93
C PHE A 178 -10.08 22.17 7.64
N LYS A 179 -9.78 22.15 8.94
CA LYS A 179 -9.28 23.34 9.66
C LYS A 179 -7.75 23.39 9.69
N GLU A 180 -7.20 24.58 9.45
CA GLU A 180 -5.77 24.87 9.45
C GLU A 180 -5.12 24.97 10.85
N PRO A 181 -3.78 24.84 10.93
CA PRO A 181 -2.89 24.38 9.87
C PRO A 181 -2.68 22.88 9.99
N ILE A 182 -2.98 22.20 8.90
CA ILE A 182 -2.60 20.81 8.66
C ILE A 182 -1.06 20.81 8.72
N GLY A 183 -0.46 20.32 9.80
CA GLY A 183 0.99 20.12 9.86
C GLY A 183 1.39 19.16 8.74
N TRP A 184 2.04 19.65 7.68
CA TRP A 184 2.51 18.81 6.59
C TRP A 184 4.01 18.51 6.77
N PHE A 185 4.30 17.21 6.63
CA PHE A 185 5.57 16.50 6.47
C PHE A 185 6.82 17.35 6.21
N ASN A 186 7.72 17.40 7.20
CA ASN A 186 9.16 17.47 6.94
C ASN A 186 9.68 16.13 6.40
#